data_AF-A0AA94S1I7-F1
#
_entry.id   AF-A0AA94S1I7-F1
#
_cell.length_a   1.000
_cell.length_b   1.000
_cell.length_c   1.000
_cell.angle_alpha   90.00
_cell.angle_beta   90.00
_cell.angle_gamma   90.00
#
_symmetry.space_group_name_H-M   'P 1'
#
loop_
_entity.id
_entity.type
_entity.pdbx_description
1 polymer ?
#
loop_
_entity_poly.entity_id
_entity_poly.type
_entity_poly.pdbx_seq_one_letter_code
_entity_poly.pdbx_strand_id
1 'polypeptide(L)'
;MAGDNPTLYGYVSDSNINIDILGLTDFYITPSGKAIPATGYRYVSKEAPYLDELKSTKTIPANSNGTYFSFDNFDTPNPKALQVPHDASVKASFDTLQIVDDVEIPKGKWGKADYLEPITKDFPEFGKGGATQAITHKEIKVDKIEHLDLH
;
A
#
# COMPACT_ATOMS: atom_id res chain seq x y z
N MET A 1 6.35 -41.57 -5.62
CA MET A 1 6.76 -40.85 -6.85
C MET A 1 5.71 -41.21 -7.90
N ALA A 2 4.92 -40.32 -8.51
CA ALA A 2 4.93 -38.87 -8.65
C ALA A 2 3.48 -38.34 -8.47
N GLY A 3 3.33 -37.13 -7.93
CA GLY A 3 2.07 -36.39 -7.98
C GLY A 3 2.17 -35.37 -9.10
N ASP A 4 1.19 -35.37 -10.00
CA ASP A 4 1.13 -34.50 -11.16
C ASP A 4 1.11 -33.01 -10.73
N ASN A 5 2.17 -32.27 -11.06
CA ASN A 5 2.13 -30.82 -11.03
C ASN A 5 1.40 -30.33 -12.30
N PRO A 6 0.30 -29.58 -12.19
CA PRO A 6 -0.35 -29.02 -13.36
C PRO A 6 0.62 -28.06 -14.07
N THR A 7 0.90 -28.34 -15.34
CA THR A 7 1.68 -27.47 -16.20
C THR A 7 0.76 -26.34 -16.66
N LEU A 8 1.04 -25.11 -16.25
CA LEU A 8 0.30 -23.94 -16.71
C LEU A 8 0.94 -23.39 -17.99
N TYR A 9 0.18 -23.41 -19.09
CA TYR A 9 0.55 -22.74 -20.34
C TYR A 9 -0.14 -21.37 -20.39
N GLY A 10 0.63 -20.30 -20.26
CA GLY A 10 0.18 -18.94 -20.57
C GLY A 10 0.61 -18.57 -22.00
N TYR A 11 -0.35 -18.37 -22.90
CA TYR A 11 -0.08 -17.67 -24.16
C TYR A 11 -0.41 -16.20 -23.96
N VAL A 12 0.62 -15.35 -24.07
CA VAL A 12 0.48 -13.90 -24.03
C VAL A 12 0.74 -13.38 -25.45
N SER A 13 -0.29 -12.88 -26.12
CA SER A 13 -0.18 -12.31 -27.47
C SER A 13 0.13 -10.82 -27.48
N ASP A 14 0.23 -10.18 -26.31
CA ASP A 14 0.48 -8.75 -26.15
C ASP A 14 1.73 -8.53 -25.29
N SER A 15 2.75 -7.90 -25.87
CA SER A 15 4.02 -7.61 -25.18
C SER A 15 3.89 -6.55 -24.08
N ASN A 16 2.71 -5.99 -23.85
CA ASN A 16 2.44 -4.99 -22.81
C ASN A 16 1.80 -5.57 -21.54
N ILE A 17 1.61 -6.90 -21.47
CA ILE A 17 1.04 -7.56 -20.29
C ILE A 17 2.16 -8.20 -19.47
N ASN A 18 2.43 -7.63 -18.30
CA ASN A 18 3.14 -8.33 -17.24
C ASN A 18 2.12 -9.24 -16.53
N ILE A 19 2.19 -10.55 -16.75
CA ILE A 19 1.39 -11.50 -15.98
C ILE A 19 2.23 -12.02 -14.82
N ASP A 20 1.99 -11.47 -13.63
CA ASP A 20 2.46 -12.08 -12.41
C ASP A 20 1.45 -13.16 -11.96
N ILE A 21 1.61 -14.35 -12.54
CA ILE A 21 0.72 -15.51 -12.32
C ILE A 21 0.77 -16.01 -10.87
N LEU A 22 1.83 -15.68 -10.14
CA LEU A 22 2.12 -16.26 -8.82
C LEU A 22 2.17 -15.20 -7.70
N GLY A 23 2.05 -13.90 -8.03
CA GLY A 23 2.22 -12.80 -7.07
C GLY A 23 3.65 -12.71 -6.54
N LEU A 24 4.64 -13.01 -7.38
CA LEU A 24 6.07 -13.07 -7.02
C LEU A 24 6.83 -11.77 -7.24
N THR A 25 6.18 -10.74 -7.80
CA THR A 25 6.87 -9.48 -8.06
C THR A 25 7.20 -8.80 -6.74
N ASP A 26 8.49 -8.61 -6.46
CA ASP A 26 8.94 -7.92 -5.24
C ASP A 26 8.92 -6.39 -5.39
N PHE A 27 9.25 -5.89 -6.60
CA PHE A 27 9.29 -4.47 -6.91
C PHE A 27 9.16 -4.18 -8.40
N TYR A 28 8.73 -2.97 -8.73
CA TYR A 28 8.75 -2.39 -10.06
C TYR A 28 9.90 -1.39 -10.20
N ILE A 29 10.51 -1.33 -11.38
CA ILE A 29 11.52 -0.31 -11.72
C ILE A 29 10.89 0.72 -12.63
N THR A 30 10.89 1.99 -12.22
CA THR A 30 10.45 3.10 -13.07
C THR A 30 11.47 3.38 -14.18
N PRO A 31 11.08 4.08 -15.27
CA PRO A 31 12.04 4.52 -16.29
C PRO A 31 13.20 5.37 -15.76
N SER A 32 13.02 6.03 -14.61
CA SER A 32 14.06 6.80 -13.93
C SER A 32 15.00 5.94 -13.06
N GLY A 33 14.79 4.61 -13.02
CA GLY A 33 15.57 3.68 -12.21
C GLY A 33 15.15 3.59 -10.73
N LYS A 34 13.99 4.12 -10.34
CA LYS A 34 13.48 4.02 -8.96
C LYS A 34 12.84 2.65 -8.76
N ALA A 35 13.23 1.94 -7.70
CA ALA A 35 12.55 0.73 -7.27
C ALA A 35 11.36 1.07 -6.36
N ILE A 36 10.18 0.53 -6.67
CA ILE A 36 8.95 0.66 -5.89
C ILE A 36 8.54 -0.74 -5.43
N PRO A 37 8.43 -1.03 -4.12
CA PRO A 37 7.92 -2.32 -3.65
C PRO A 37 6.58 -2.63 -4.28
N ALA A 38 6.39 -3.86 -4.76
CA ALA A 38 5.24 -4.19 -5.58
C ALA A 38 3.91 -4.06 -4.83
N THR A 39 3.90 -4.32 -3.52
CA THR A 39 2.70 -4.21 -2.69
C THR A 39 2.71 -2.96 -1.83
N GLY A 40 1.62 -2.19 -1.87
CA GLY A 40 1.34 -1.11 -0.94
C GLY A 40 0.24 -1.51 0.05
N TYR A 41 0.30 -0.92 1.25
CA TYR A 41 -0.65 -1.16 2.33
C TYR A 41 -1.24 0.15 2.84
N ARG A 42 -2.56 0.30 2.71
CA ARG A 42 -3.32 1.35 3.37
C ARG A 42 -3.93 0.79 4.65
N TYR A 43 -3.53 1.35 5.79
CA TYR A 43 -4.15 1.05 7.07
C TYR A 43 -5.25 2.08 7.36
N VAL A 44 -6.46 1.61 7.60
CA VAL A 44 -7.63 2.44 7.90
C VAL A 44 -8.21 2.06 9.24
N SER A 45 -8.99 2.97 9.82
CA SER A 45 -9.71 2.65 11.04
C SER A 45 -10.89 1.73 10.78
N LYS A 46 -11.20 0.84 11.72
CA LYS A 46 -12.46 0.06 11.65
C LYS A 46 -13.71 0.94 11.73
N GLU A 47 -13.57 2.13 12.31
CA GLU A 47 -14.64 3.14 12.43
C GLU A 47 -14.59 4.18 11.30
N ALA A 48 -13.80 3.96 10.24
CA ALA A 48 -13.69 4.91 9.15
C ALA A 48 -15.05 5.05 8.41
N PRO A 49 -15.58 6.27 8.22
CA PRO A 49 -16.91 6.47 7.61
C PRO A 49 -17.07 5.90 6.19
N TYR A 50 -15.96 5.79 5.45
CA TYR A 50 -15.92 5.27 4.08
C TYR A 50 -15.61 3.76 4.01
N LEU A 51 -15.51 3.06 5.15
CA LEU A 51 -15.06 1.68 5.18
C LEU A 51 -16.01 0.72 4.45
N ASP A 52 -17.32 0.92 4.57
CA ASP A 52 -18.30 0.06 3.89
C ASP A 52 -18.27 0.26 2.37
N GLU A 53 -18.09 1.50 1.91
CA GLU A 53 -17.87 1.81 0.51
C GLU A 53 -16.57 1.18 -0.01
N LEU A 54 -15.47 1.29 0.75
CA LEU A 54 -14.21 0.64 0.40
C LEU A 54 -14.36 -0.89 0.29
N LYS A 55 -15.08 -1.52 1.22
CA LYS A 55 -15.35 -2.98 1.18
C LYS A 55 -16.17 -3.37 -0.04
N SER A 56 -17.19 -2.58 -0.39
CA SER A 56 -18.09 -2.86 -1.51
C SER A 56 -17.47 -2.59 -2.88
N THR A 57 -16.69 -1.52 -3.01
CA THR A 57 -16.16 -1.05 -4.30
C THR A 57 -14.73 -1.51 -4.55
N LYS A 58 -14.03 -1.95 -3.49
CA LYS A 58 -12.59 -2.27 -3.51
C LYS A 58 -11.76 -1.12 -4.09
N THR A 59 -12.20 0.10 -3.85
CA THR A 59 -11.61 1.30 -4.43
C THR A 59 -11.39 2.34 -3.34
N ILE A 60 -10.19 2.92 -3.29
CA ILE A 60 -9.91 4.16 -2.58
C ILE A 60 -9.89 5.26 -3.64
N PRO A 61 -10.77 6.27 -3.57
CA PRO A 61 -10.86 7.29 -4.60
C PRO A 61 -9.56 8.11 -4.69
N ALA A 62 -9.31 8.67 -5.88
CA ALA A 62 -8.24 9.63 -6.08
C ALA A 62 -8.35 10.80 -5.09
N ASN A 63 -7.21 11.26 -4.57
CA ASN A 63 -7.16 12.32 -3.58
C ASN A 63 -6.10 13.34 -3.97
N SER A 64 -6.53 14.55 -4.31
CA SER A 64 -5.63 15.67 -4.66
C SER A 64 -4.71 16.11 -3.52
N ASN A 65 -5.03 15.77 -2.26
CA ASN A 65 -4.16 16.02 -1.11
C ASN A 65 -3.20 14.86 -0.79
N GLY A 66 -3.23 13.80 -1.60
CA GLY A 66 -2.44 12.59 -1.40
C GLY A 66 -3.14 11.57 -0.48
N THR A 67 -3.17 10.33 -0.94
CA THR A 67 -3.55 9.16 -0.15
C THR A 67 -2.27 8.52 0.38
N TYR A 68 -2.12 8.52 1.71
CA TYR A 68 -0.96 7.96 2.40
C TYR A 68 -1.04 6.43 2.46
N PHE A 69 0.06 5.75 2.20
CA PHE A 69 0.19 4.30 2.37
C PHE A 69 1.61 3.94 2.84
N SER A 70 1.77 2.69 3.24
CA SER A 70 3.03 2.13 3.72
C SER A 70 3.43 0.93 2.86
N PHE A 71 4.73 0.63 2.82
CA PHE A 71 5.25 -0.63 2.28
C PHE A 71 5.45 -1.69 3.37
N ASP A 72 5.24 -1.35 4.64
CA ASP A 72 5.32 -2.30 5.75
C ASP A 72 4.04 -3.12 5.85
N ASN A 73 4.21 -4.44 5.82
CA ASN A 73 3.13 -5.40 6.06
C ASN A 73 3.06 -5.74 7.55
N PHE A 74 2.03 -5.24 8.23
CA PHE A 74 1.74 -5.56 9.63
C PHE A 74 0.67 -6.64 9.71
N ASP A 75 0.95 -7.66 10.54
CA ASP A 75 0.01 -8.74 10.84
C ASP A 75 -0.96 -8.39 11.97
N THR A 76 -0.61 -7.39 12.79
CA THR A 76 -1.46 -6.83 13.85
C THR A 76 -1.54 -5.31 13.72
N PRO A 77 -2.56 -4.65 14.30
CA PRO A 77 -2.66 -3.20 14.24
C PRO A 77 -1.41 -2.51 14.82
N ASN A 78 -0.75 -1.66 14.04
CA ASN A 78 0.44 -0.92 14.49
C ASN A 78 0.34 0.60 14.26
N PRO A 79 -0.65 1.27 14.87
CA PRO A 79 -0.86 2.71 14.67
C PRO A 79 0.30 3.56 15.21
N LYS A 80 1.08 3.04 16.16
CA LYS A 80 2.24 3.72 16.75
C LYS A 80 3.43 3.81 15.80
N ALA A 81 3.67 2.77 15.01
CA ALA A 81 4.67 2.81 13.95
C ALA A 81 4.22 3.70 12.80
N LEU A 82 2.93 3.68 12.46
CA LEU A 82 2.35 4.55 11.41
C LEU A 82 2.17 6.01 11.86
N GLN A 83 2.25 6.30 13.15
CA GLN A 83 1.96 7.61 13.76
C GLN A 83 0.59 8.17 13.34
N VAL A 84 -0.46 7.35 13.41
CA VAL A 84 -1.83 7.74 13.07
C VAL A 84 -2.72 7.85 14.32
N PRO A 85 -3.69 8.79 14.35
CA PRO A 85 -4.57 9.00 15.51
C PRO A 85 -5.73 7.98 15.60
N HIS A 86 -5.62 6.84 14.93
CA HIS A 86 -6.67 5.83 14.84
C HIS A 86 -6.09 4.42 15.03
N ASP A 87 -6.95 3.40 15.15
CA ASP A 87 -6.53 2.04 15.49
C ASP A 87 -5.72 1.31 14.41
N ALA A 88 -5.85 1.70 13.13
CA ALA A 88 -5.18 1.06 12.00
C ALA A 88 -5.53 -0.44 11.87
N SER A 89 -6.75 -0.80 12.29
CA SER A 89 -7.21 -2.18 12.40
C SER A 89 -7.72 -2.79 11.09
N VAL A 90 -7.74 -2.04 9.99
CA VAL A 90 -8.09 -2.59 8.68
C VAL A 90 -6.96 -2.36 7.71
N LYS A 91 -6.44 -3.45 7.12
CA LYS A 91 -5.36 -3.43 6.12
C LYS A 91 -5.95 -3.63 4.74
N ALA A 92 -5.76 -2.66 3.85
CA ALA A 92 -6.05 -2.77 2.44
C ALA A 92 -4.74 -2.89 1.66
N SER A 93 -4.49 -4.03 1.01
CA SER A 93 -3.31 -4.26 0.18
C SER A 93 -3.64 -4.13 -1.30
N PHE A 94 -2.67 -3.62 -2.07
CA PHE A 94 -2.83 -3.39 -3.50
C PHE A 94 -1.51 -3.49 -4.26
N ASP A 95 -1.57 -3.87 -5.53
CA ASP A 95 -0.45 -3.80 -6.47
C ASP A 95 -0.13 -2.33 -6.82
N THR A 96 1.10 -1.89 -6.56
CA THR A 96 1.59 -0.54 -6.82
C THR A 96 1.83 -0.24 -8.30
N LEU A 97 1.85 -1.24 -9.18
CA LEU A 97 2.00 -1.04 -10.63
C LEU A 97 0.97 -0.03 -11.17
N GLN A 98 -0.25 -0.08 -10.64
CA GLN A 98 -1.34 0.81 -11.03
C GLN A 98 -1.08 2.30 -10.71
N ILE A 99 -0.16 2.58 -9.79
CA ILE A 99 0.21 3.93 -9.34
C ILE A 99 1.71 4.22 -9.46
N VAL A 100 2.50 3.35 -10.09
CA VAL A 100 3.98 3.35 -10.00
C VAL A 100 4.63 4.66 -10.48
N ASP A 101 3.96 5.38 -11.37
CA ASP A 101 4.33 6.68 -11.93
C ASP A 101 3.92 7.88 -11.05
N ASP A 102 3.19 7.66 -9.97
CA ASP A 102 2.65 8.68 -9.06
C ASP A 102 3.00 8.41 -7.57
N VAL A 103 3.92 7.47 -7.30
CA VAL A 103 4.41 7.20 -5.95
C VAL A 103 5.45 8.25 -5.53
N GLU A 104 5.09 9.06 -4.54
CA GLU A 104 5.94 10.10 -3.97
C GLU A 104 6.25 9.84 -2.49
N ILE A 105 7.40 10.34 -2.04
CA ILE A 105 7.69 10.42 -0.60
C ILE A 105 7.10 11.74 -0.10
N PRO A 106 6.22 11.75 0.90
CA PRO A 106 5.64 12.98 1.40
C PRO A 106 6.69 13.85 2.08
N LYS A 107 6.44 15.15 2.10
CA LYS A 107 7.11 16.06 3.02
C LYS A 107 6.61 15.83 4.44
N GLY A 108 7.50 16.02 5.40
CA GLY A 108 7.18 15.93 6.82
C GLY A 108 6.08 16.90 7.27
N LYS A 109 5.57 16.68 8.49
CA LYS A 109 4.53 17.50 9.14
C LYS A 109 3.29 17.70 8.27
N TRP A 110 2.74 16.62 7.72
CA TRP A 110 1.60 16.65 6.79
C TRP A 110 1.86 17.54 5.56
N GLY A 111 3.03 17.40 4.94
CA GLY A 111 3.39 18.16 3.74
C GLY A 111 3.93 19.57 3.98
N LYS A 112 4.02 20.02 5.24
CA LYS A 112 4.39 21.41 5.60
C LYS A 112 5.90 21.61 5.81
N ALA A 113 6.66 20.54 6.00
CA ALA A 113 8.11 20.63 6.18
C ALA A 113 8.84 20.83 4.84
N ASP A 114 10.08 21.27 4.91
CA ASP A 114 11.00 21.36 3.77
C ASP A 114 11.76 20.05 3.50
N TYR A 115 11.71 19.10 4.44
CA TYR A 115 12.29 17.76 4.31
C TYR A 115 11.26 16.70 3.95
N LEU A 116 11.74 15.61 3.33
CA LEU A 116 10.99 14.40 3.07
C LEU A 116 10.89 13.51 4.32
N GLU A 117 9.77 12.83 4.48
CA GLU A 117 9.50 11.86 5.55
C GLU A 117 9.21 10.47 4.95
N PRO A 118 10.24 9.74 4.47
CA PRO A 118 10.06 8.37 3.97
C PRO A 118 9.76 7.37 5.08
N ILE A 119 10.13 7.70 6.32
CA ILE A 119 9.87 6.94 7.54
C ILE A 119 9.21 7.88 8.54
N THR A 120 8.08 7.47 9.09
CA THR A 120 7.30 8.23 10.07
C THR A 120 8.16 8.58 11.29
N LYS A 121 8.17 9.85 11.67
CA LYS A 121 8.85 10.37 12.86
C LYS A 121 8.24 11.66 13.40
N ASP A 122 7.48 12.40 12.59
CA ASP A 122 7.07 13.77 12.88
C ASP A 122 5.90 13.92 13.85
N PHE A 123 5.14 12.86 14.13
CA PHE A 123 4.02 12.88 15.09
C PHE A 123 4.25 11.93 16.29
N PRO A 124 5.25 12.24 17.14
CA PRO A 124 5.61 11.41 18.29
C PRO A 124 4.46 11.24 19.30
N GLU A 125 3.47 12.13 19.29
CA GLU A 125 2.25 12.03 20.10
C GLU A 125 1.40 10.79 19.76
N PHE A 126 1.50 10.27 18.54
CA PHE A 126 0.77 9.07 18.10
C PHE A 126 1.61 7.79 18.24
N GLY A 127 2.93 7.91 18.41
CA GLY A 127 3.81 6.77 18.64
C GLY A 127 5.25 7.02 18.22
N LYS A 128 6.09 6.00 18.39
CA LYS A 128 7.54 6.09 18.10
C LYS A 128 7.88 6.27 16.62
N GLY A 129 6.93 6.02 15.71
CA GLY A 129 7.21 5.99 14.29
C GLY A 129 8.03 4.77 13.88
N GLY A 130 8.55 4.81 12.66
CA GLY A 130 9.39 3.74 12.09
C GLY A 130 8.75 2.98 10.93
N ALA A 131 7.50 3.26 10.57
CA ALA A 131 6.90 2.73 9.35
C ALA A 131 7.29 3.59 8.14
N THR A 132 7.42 2.96 6.98
CA THR A 132 7.53 3.62 5.70
C THR A 132 6.26 4.41 5.38
N GLN A 133 6.44 5.51 4.66
CA GLN A 133 5.36 6.38 4.25
C GLN A 133 5.57 6.86 2.81
N ALA A 134 4.53 6.68 2.00
CA ALA A 134 4.44 7.16 0.63
C ALA A 134 3.05 7.75 0.38
N ILE A 135 2.93 8.54 -0.68
CA ILE A 135 1.64 9.09 -1.13
C ILE A 135 1.45 8.81 -2.62
N THR A 136 0.18 8.73 -3.01
CA THR A 136 -0.29 8.80 -4.39
C THR A 136 -1.53 9.67 -4.44
N HIS A 137 -1.74 10.36 -5.55
CA HIS A 137 -2.92 11.16 -5.85
C HIS A 137 -3.94 10.37 -6.67
N LYS A 138 -3.53 9.24 -7.26
CA LYS A 138 -4.39 8.36 -8.06
C LYS A 138 -5.36 7.57 -7.21
N GLU A 139 -6.39 7.09 -7.88
CA GLU A 139 -7.29 6.07 -7.34
C GLU A 139 -6.51 4.76 -7.13
N ILE A 140 -6.86 4.03 -6.07
CA ILE A 140 -6.27 2.71 -5.77
C ILE A 140 -7.36 1.66 -5.82
N LYS A 141 -7.19 0.65 -6.68
CA LYS A 141 -7.90 -0.62 -6.65
C LYS A 141 -7.25 -1.56 -5.66
N VAL A 142 -8.04 -2.07 -4.72
CA VAL A 142 -7.59 -2.89 -3.60
C VAL A 142 -7.80 -4.36 -3.89
N ASP A 143 -6.73 -5.15 -3.76
CA ASP A 143 -6.76 -6.59 -3.99
C ASP A 143 -7.36 -7.32 -2.78
N LYS A 144 -6.94 -6.92 -1.56
CA LYS A 144 -7.35 -7.58 -0.32
C LYS A 144 -7.66 -6.56 0.78
N ILE A 145 -8.70 -6.85 1.56
CA ILE A 145 -9.04 -6.10 2.77
C ILE A 145 -9.10 -7.10 3.91
N GLU A 146 -8.36 -6.81 4.98
CA GLU A 146 -8.24 -7.67 6.17
C GLU A 146 -8.56 -6.85 7.42
N HIS A 147 -9.28 -7.46 8.36
CA HIS A 147 -9.36 -6.96 9.72
C HIS A 147 -8.18 -7.54 10.51
N LEU A 148 -7.45 -6.66 11.19
CA LEU A 148 -6.32 -7.01 12.02
C LEU A 148 -6.74 -6.97 13.48
N ASP A 149 -6.47 -8.07 14.19
CA ASP A 149 -6.77 -8.19 15.60
C ASP A 149 -5.51 -7.99 16.46
N LEU A 150 -5.69 -7.49 17.68
CA LEU A 150 -4.65 -7.56 18.69
C LEU A 150 -4.56 -9.02 19.17
N HIS A 151 -3.38 -9.63 19.02
CA HIS A 151 -3.10 -10.94 19.62
C HIS A 151 -2.99 -10.85 21.15
#